data_AF-A0A7W1K3Y7-F1
#
_entry.id   AF-A0A7W1K3Y7-F1
#
_cell.length_a   1.000
_cell.length_b   1.000
_cell.length_c   1.000
_cell.angle_alpha   90.00
_cell.angle_beta   90.00
_cell.angle_gamma   90.00
#
_symmetry.space_group_name_H-M   'P 1'
#
loop_
_entity.id
_entity.type
_entity.pdbx_description
1 polymer ?
#
loop_
_entity_poly.entity_id
_entity_poly.type
_entity_poly.pdbx_seq_one_letter_code
_entity_poly.pdbx_strand_id
1 'polypeptide(L)'
;MPVQTTFIDNVQVSTYQYPSEEALDDVRASISPDGYSVPTGTGGIAIVEWVATPHFYGAGKLLVLYVGDKRRTLDALVDRLPART
;
A
#
# COMPACT_ATOMS: atom_id res chain seq x y z
N MET A 1 -1.39 10.49 -9.37
CA MET A 1 -0.43 10.60 -8.24
C MET A 1 0.88 9.96 -8.69
N PRO A 2 2.04 10.64 -8.56
CA PRO A 2 3.31 10.00 -8.89
C PRO A 2 3.59 8.89 -7.87
N VAL A 3 4.04 7.74 -8.37
CA VAL A 3 4.63 6.71 -7.52
C VAL A 3 6.09 7.10 -7.25
N GLN A 4 6.51 6.98 -6.01
CA GLN A 4 7.91 7.05 -5.63
C GLN A 4 8.39 5.66 -5.23
N THR A 5 9.62 5.33 -5.61
CA THR A 5 10.25 4.06 -5.25
C THR A 5 11.27 4.33 -4.15
N THR A 6 11.17 3.59 -3.06
CA THR A 6 12.16 3.60 -1.99
C THR A 6 12.69 2.19 -1.73
N PHE A 7 13.84 2.08 -1.07
CA PHE A 7 14.42 0.81 -0.69
C PHE A 7 14.48 0.68 0.83
N ILE A 8 13.88 -0.38 1.36
CA ILE A 8 13.94 -0.74 2.77
C ILE A 8 14.56 -2.12 2.85
N ASP A 9 15.68 -2.23 3.56
CA ASP A 9 16.40 -3.50 3.71
C ASP A 9 16.72 -4.15 2.34
N ASN A 10 17.21 -3.34 1.40
CA ASN A 10 17.50 -3.72 0.01
C ASN A 10 16.31 -4.25 -0.81
N VAL A 11 15.08 -4.03 -0.33
CA VAL A 11 13.85 -4.41 -1.03
C VAL A 11 13.11 -3.17 -1.52
N GLN A 12 12.59 -3.24 -2.74
CA GLN A 12 11.82 -2.16 -3.33
C GLN A 12 10.46 -2.02 -2.65
N VAL A 13 10.10 -0.77 -2.34
CA VAL A 13 8.81 -0.39 -1.76
C VAL A 13 8.25 0.79 -2.55
N SER A 14 6.98 0.72 -2.91
CA SER A 14 6.27 1.78 -3.62
C SER A 14 5.53 2.68 -2.65
N THR A 15 5.67 3.99 -2.80
CA THR A 15 5.03 4.99 -1.95
C THR A 15 4.21 5.97 -2.80
N TYR A 16 3.00 6.27 -2.34
CA TYR A 16 2.06 7.16 -3.01
C TYR A 16 1.62 8.24 -2.03
N GLN A 17 1.77 9.50 -2.42
CA GLN A 17 1.33 10.63 -1.60
C GLN A 17 0.00 11.19 -2.12
N TYR A 18 -0.97 11.28 -1.22
CA TYR A 18 -2.31 11.78 -1.48
C TYR A 18 -2.44 13.26 -1.10
N PRO A 19 -3.41 14.00 -1.68
CA PRO A 19 -3.65 15.41 -1.34
C PRO A 19 -4.09 15.60 0.12
N SER A 20 -4.85 14.65 0.66
CA SER A 20 -5.39 14.63 2.02
C SER A 20 -5.39 13.22 2.59
N GLU A 21 -5.55 13.10 3.91
CA GLU A 21 -5.74 11.81 4.59
C GLU A 21 -7.07 11.18 4.17
N GLU A 22 -8.13 12.00 4.07
CA GLU A 22 -9.44 11.57 3.55
C GLU A 22 -9.35 10.92 2.17
N ALA A 23 -8.58 11.51 1.24
CA ALA A 23 -8.39 10.93 -0.09
C ALA A 23 -7.61 9.60 -0.05
N LEU A 24 -6.73 9.41 0.94
CA LEU A 24 -6.07 8.13 1.16
C LEU A 24 -7.07 7.12 1.73
N ASP A 25 -7.88 7.51 2.71
CA ASP A 25 -8.84 6.64 3.36
C ASP A 25 -9.91 6.13 2.39
N ASP A 26 -10.40 6.99 1.48
CA ASP A 26 -11.29 6.59 0.38
C ASP A 26 -10.67 5.49 -0.49
N VAL A 27 -9.40 5.64 -0.86
CA VAL A 27 -8.71 4.61 -1.65
C VAL A 27 -8.49 3.35 -0.85
N ARG A 28 -8.09 3.44 0.43
CA ARG A 28 -7.88 2.27 1.29
C ARG A 28 -9.17 1.48 1.50
N ALA A 29 -10.29 2.17 1.72
CA ALA A 29 -11.60 1.55 1.85
C ALA A 29 -12.04 0.83 0.56
N SER A 30 -11.51 1.26 -0.58
CA SER A 30 -11.79 0.67 -1.89
C SER A 30 -10.96 -0.59 -2.19
N ILE A 31 -9.80 -0.74 -1.55
CA ILE A 31 -8.93 -1.91 -1.70
C ILE A 31 -9.50 -3.04 -0.83
N SER A 32 -9.66 -4.22 -1.41
CA SER A 32 -10.05 -5.43 -0.67
C SER A 32 -9.10 -5.71 0.51
N PRO A 33 -9.57 -6.32 1.61
CA PRO A 33 -8.73 -6.59 2.78
C PRO A 33 -7.45 -7.39 2.50
N ASP A 34 -7.45 -8.21 1.45
CA ASP A 34 -6.29 -9.00 1.01
C ASP A 34 -5.39 -8.26 -0.01
N GLY A 35 -5.84 -7.14 -0.56
CA GLY A 35 -5.09 -6.33 -1.52
C GLY A 35 -5.06 -6.87 -2.96
N TYR A 36 -5.85 -7.90 -3.29
CA TYR A 36 -5.86 -8.51 -4.63
C TYR A 36 -6.97 -7.99 -5.54
N SER A 37 -7.94 -7.26 -4.97
CA SER A 37 -9.03 -6.63 -5.72
C SER A 37 -9.09 -5.13 -5.46
N VAL A 38 -9.18 -4.34 -6.54
CA VAL A 38 -9.31 -2.87 -6.51
C VAL A 38 -10.35 -2.39 -7.52
N PRO A 39 -11.13 -1.33 -7.26
CA PRO A 39 -12.06 -0.81 -8.24
C PRO A 39 -11.35 -0.14 -9.42
N THR A 40 -11.94 -0.27 -10.59
CA THR A 40 -11.50 0.42 -11.80
C THR A 40 -12.18 1.77 -11.91
N GLY A 41 -11.55 2.71 -12.62
CA GLY A 41 -12.16 4.02 -12.93
C GLY A 41 -13.41 3.94 -13.82
N THR A 42 -13.79 2.75 -14.28
CA THR A 42 -14.98 2.48 -15.11
C THR A 42 -16.11 1.80 -14.34
N GLY A 43 -15.99 1.64 -13.02
CA GLY A 43 -17.01 1.02 -12.17
C GLY A 43 -16.96 -0.51 -12.10
N GLY A 44 -15.86 -1.12 -12.55
CA GLY A 44 -15.58 -2.56 -12.38
C GLY A 44 -14.62 -2.84 -11.22
N ILE A 45 -14.23 -4.11 -11.06
CA ILE A 45 -13.19 -4.54 -10.13
C ILE A 45 -12.05 -5.16 -10.96
N ALA A 46 -10.83 -4.69 -10.76
CA ALA A 46 -9.62 -5.33 -11.27
C ALA A 46 -9.09 -6.32 -10.22
N ILE A 47 -8.78 -7.53 -10.68
CA ILE A 47 -8.03 -8.52 -9.92
C ILE A 47 -6.56 -8.33 -10.27
N VAL A 48 -5.72 -8.14 -9.27
CA VAL A 48 -4.30 -7.87 -9.44
C VAL A 48 -3.51 -9.13 -9.13
N GLU A 49 -2.80 -9.65 -10.14
CA GLU A 49 -1.83 -10.71 -9.94
C GLU A 49 -0.48 -10.12 -9.54
N TRP A 50 -0.14 -10.30 -8.27
CA TRP A 50 1.15 -9.88 -7.73
C TRP A 50 2.19 -11.00 -7.87
N VAL A 51 3.46 -10.62 -8.04
CA VAL A 51 4.58 -11.58 -8.06
C VAL A 51 4.84 -12.24 -6.69
N ALA A 52 4.32 -11.65 -5.61
CA ALA A 52 4.34 -12.16 -4.23
C ALA A 52 3.21 -11.49 -3.40
N THR A 53 3.13 -11.75 -2.10
CA THR A 53 2.05 -11.19 -1.24
C THR A 53 2.10 -9.66 -1.18
N PRO A 54 0.99 -8.94 -1.46
CA PRO A 54 0.93 -7.49 -1.28
C PRO A 54 0.68 -7.11 0.19
N HIS A 55 1.34 -6.05 0.64
CA HIS A 55 1.19 -5.47 1.96
C HIS A 55 1.01 -3.96 1.83
N PHE A 56 -0.17 -3.48 2.26
CA PHE A 56 -0.52 -2.07 2.23
C PHE A 56 -0.44 -1.45 3.63
N TYR A 57 0.25 -0.31 3.74
CA TYR A 57 0.36 0.47 4.98
C TYR A 57 -0.04 1.92 4.72
N GLY A 58 -0.56 2.59 5.74
CA GLY A 58 -0.97 4.00 5.65
C GLY A 58 -0.47 4.82 6.82
N ALA A 59 0.05 6.02 6.56
CA ALA A 59 0.40 7.00 7.58
C ALA A 59 0.17 8.44 7.08
N GLY A 60 -0.77 9.15 7.70
CA GLY A 60 -1.20 10.47 7.24
C GLY A 60 -1.68 10.42 5.80
N LYS A 61 -0.98 11.10 4.89
CA LYS A 61 -1.31 11.16 3.45
C LYS A 61 -0.55 10.13 2.60
N LEU A 62 0.20 9.22 3.22
CA LEU A 62 1.09 8.28 2.55
C LEU A 62 0.47 6.89 2.50
N LEU A 63 0.35 6.32 1.31
CA LEU A 63 0.14 4.89 1.10
C LEU A 63 1.49 4.24 0.78
N VAL A 64 1.77 3.09 1.39
CA VAL A 64 2.96 2.29 1.12
C VAL A 64 2.52 0.90 0.69
N LEU A 65 3.03 0.45 -0.45
CA LEU A 65 2.86 -0.90 -0.98
C LEU A 65 4.21 -1.62 -0.98
N TYR A 66 4.27 -2.71 -0.23
CA TYR A 66 5.35 -3.69 -0.31
C TYR A 66 4.80 -5.00 -0.88
N VAL A 67 5.45 -5.56 -1.90
CA VAL A 67 5.10 -6.87 -2.49
C VAL A 67 6.22 -7.87 -2.19
N GLY A 68 5.95 -8.83 -1.30
CA GLY A 68 6.91 -9.84 -0.85
C GLY A 68 6.87 -10.11 0.65
N ASP A 69 7.59 -11.14 1.08
CA ASP A 69 7.44 -11.70 2.44
C ASP A 69 8.71 -11.58 3.30
N LYS A 70 9.63 -10.66 2.97
CA LYS A 70 10.89 -10.49 3.72
C LYS A 70 10.57 -9.95 5.12
N ARG A 71 10.63 -10.83 6.11
CA ARG A 71 10.21 -10.57 7.50
C ARG A 71 10.81 -9.31 8.10
N ARG A 72 12.12 -9.08 7.91
CA ARG A 72 12.81 -7.87 8.37
C ARG A 72 12.24 -6.58 7.76
N THR A 73 11.81 -6.61 6.49
CA THR A 73 11.16 -5.47 5.83
C THR A 73 9.76 -5.25 6.41
N LEU A 74 8.98 -6.32 6.61
CA LEU A 74 7.65 -6.25 7.23
C LEU A 74 7.71 -5.65 8.64
N ASP A 75 8.60 -6.16 9.48
CA ASP A 75 8.78 -5.68 10.86
C ASP A 75 9.16 -4.19 10.86
N ALA A 76 10.08 -3.80 9.96
CA ALA A 76 10.55 -2.42 9.84
C ALA A 76 9.51 -1.44 9.26
N LEU A 77 8.50 -1.95 8.55
CA LEU A 77 7.34 -1.17 8.07
C LEU A 77 6.29 -1.02 9.17
N VAL A 78 5.97 -2.11 9.88
CA VAL A 78 5.02 -2.10 11.00
C VAL A 78 5.49 -1.16 12.12
N ASP A 79 6.77 -1.19 12.46
CA ASP A 79 7.36 -0.35 13.51
C ASP A 79 7.27 1.16 13.18
N ARG A 80 7.42 1.52 11.90
CA ARG A 80 7.47 2.92 11.46
C ARG A 80 6.13 3.49 11.03
N LEU A 81 5.18 2.63 10.67
CA LEU A 81 3.86 2.99 10.17
C LEU A 81 2.77 2.30 11.02
N PRO A 82 2.73 2.57 12.33
CA PRO A 82 1.72 1.95 13.19
C PRO A 82 0.32 2.33 12.71
N ALA A 83 -0.58 1.35 12.65
CA ALA A 83 -1.98 1.60 12.39
C ALA A 83 -2.51 2.58 13.45
N ARG A 84 -3.09 3.70 13.01
CA ARG A 84 -3.83 4.57 13.93
C ARG A 84 -5.09 3.81 14.37
N THR A 85 -5.27 3.71 15.68
CA THR A 85 -6.49 3.21 16.33
C THR A 85 -7.64 4.18 16.11
#